data_AF-A0A7W0ZX76-F1
#
_entry.id   AF-A0A7W0ZX76-F1
#
_cell.length_a   1.000
_cell.length_b   1.000
_cell.length_c   1.000
_cell.angle_alpha   90.00
_cell.angle_beta   90.00
_cell.angle_gamma   90.00
#
_symmetry.space_group_name_H-M   'P 1'
#
loop_
_entity.id
_entity.type
_entity.pdbx_description
1 polymer ?
#
loop_
_entity_poly.entity_id
_entity_poly.type
_entity_poly.pdbx_seq_one_letter_code
_entity_poly.pdbx_strand_id
1 'polypeptide(L)'
;MKLLSTLSLVLAFAGATPVLADTPPAKAPAEKKAPPAKTDASKTLSADEVKKAMAFFDEFHGAIVKNQDACPKMGPAVNAVLDKHEVWLRKMAETGKDLPPAEKEKLQKKQADMMSAVMKCKDDKGVMDAFQRLAVVMTPKTPAK
;
A
#
# COMPACT_ATOMS: atom_id res chain seq x y z
N MET A 1 13.78 12.29 49.70
CA MET A 1 15.06 11.55 49.59
C MET A 1 15.41 11.51 48.10
N LYS A 2 16.27 12.41 47.60
CA LYS A 2 17.68 12.13 47.18
C LYS A 2 17.79 10.76 46.48
N LEU A 3 18.07 10.70 45.17
CA LEU A 3 19.41 10.93 44.63
C LEU A 3 19.40 11.44 43.18
N LEU A 4 20.22 12.49 42.97
CA LEU A 4 20.80 12.90 41.70
C LEU A 4 21.95 11.96 41.30
N SER A 5 22.14 11.73 40.01
CA SER A 5 23.45 11.38 39.39
C SER A 5 23.32 11.58 37.87
N THR A 6 23.77 12.74 37.36
CA THR A 6 25.06 12.98 36.67
C THR A 6 25.03 12.58 35.19
N LEU A 7 24.91 13.54 34.26
CA LEU A 7 25.97 14.35 33.63
C LEU A 7 26.94 13.55 32.72
N SER A 8 26.83 13.80 31.41
CA SER A 8 27.87 13.87 30.35
C SER A 8 27.13 14.18 29.04
N LEU A 9 26.97 15.42 28.57
CA LEU A 9 27.94 16.42 28.09
C LEU A 9 28.76 15.99 26.85
N VAL A 10 28.22 16.39 25.67
CA VAL A 10 28.89 16.96 24.47
C VAL A 10 29.82 16.09 23.60
N LEU A 11 29.39 15.88 22.34
CA LEU A 11 30.22 15.98 21.13
C LEU A 11 29.45 16.86 20.13
N ALA A 12 29.75 18.15 20.02
CA ALA A 12 30.74 18.73 19.12
C ALA A 12 30.31 18.67 17.63
N PHE A 13 29.54 19.68 17.22
CA PHE A 13 29.39 20.10 15.84
C PHE A 13 30.70 20.74 15.37
N ALA A 14 31.36 20.18 14.36
CA ALA A 14 32.41 20.86 13.62
C ALA A 14 32.52 20.29 12.20
N GLY A 15 32.46 21.18 11.20
CA GLY A 15 33.12 20.98 9.90
C GLY A 15 32.22 20.61 8.73
N ALA A 16 31.77 21.62 7.99
CA ALA A 16 31.45 21.50 6.57
C ALA A 16 32.73 21.65 5.74
N THR A 17 32.91 20.85 4.68
CA THR A 17 33.39 21.27 3.34
C THR A 17 33.22 20.12 2.31
N PRO A 18 32.97 20.43 1.02
CA PRO A 18 32.72 19.47 -0.06
C PRO A 18 34.02 19.07 -0.80
N VAL A 19 34.10 17.83 -1.31
CA VAL A 19 35.10 17.43 -2.33
C VAL A 19 34.47 16.46 -3.34
N LEU A 20 34.61 16.82 -4.62
CA LEU A 20 34.36 16.02 -5.82
C LEU A 20 35.59 15.13 -6.14
N ALA A 21 35.32 14.00 -6.80
CA ALA A 21 36.18 13.23 -7.72
C ALA A 21 37.20 12.17 -7.19
N ASP A 22 36.92 10.92 -7.60
CA ASP A 22 37.81 9.96 -8.28
C ASP A 22 38.88 9.15 -7.50
N THR A 23 38.53 7.94 -7.00
CA THR A 23 39.15 6.63 -7.36
C THR A 23 38.46 5.44 -6.62
N PRO A 24 38.43 4.22 -7.21
CA PRO A 24 37.56 3.10 -6.78
C PRO A 24 38.23 2.09 -5.82
N PRO A 25 37.43 1.40 -4.98
CA PRO A 25 37.70 0.00 -4.64
C PRO A 25 36.43 -0.85 -4.82
N ALA A 26 36.46 -1.87 -5.68
CA ALA A 26 36.84 -3.24 -5.34
C ALA A 26 35.73 -4.04 -4.62
N LYS A 27 35.25 -5.05 -5.36
CA LYS A 27 34.53 -6.27 -4.93
C LYS A 27 33.11 -6.10 -4.39
N ALA A 28 32.19 -6.41 -5.31
CA ALA A 28 30.81 -6.77 -5.03
C ALA A 28 30.66 -7.71 -3.83
N PRO A 29 29.73 -7.45 -2.91
CA PRO A 29 29.18 -8.51 -2.09
C PRO A 29 28.39 -9.42 -3.04
N ALA A 30 28.85 -10.67 -3.17
CA ALA A 30 28.05 -11.72 -3.75
C ALA A 30 26.74 -11.80 -2.95
N GLU A 31 25.65 -11.31 -3.54
CA GLU A 31 24.30 -11.59 -3.09
C GLU A 31 24.09 -13.10 -3.13
N LYS A 32 24.29 -13.73 -1.99
CA LYS A 32 23.68 -15.03 -1.69
C LYS A 32 22.18 -14.84 -1.91
N LYS A 33 21.68 -15.34 -3.04
CA LYS A 33 20.25 -15.59 -3.26
C LYS A 33 19.69 -16.20 -1.98
N ALA A 34 18.93 -15.40 -1.24
CA ALA A 34 18.07 -15.94 -0.20
C ALA A 34 17.18 -17.00 -0.86
N PRO A 35 17.03 -18.20 -0.28
CA PRO A 35 16.04 -19.14 -0.77
C PRO A 35 14.68 -18.42 -0.81
N PRO A 36 13.88 -18.61 -1.87
CA PRO A 36 12.58 -17.95 -1.98
C PRO A 36 11.81 -18.24 -0.69
N ALA A 37 11.40 -17.18 0.00
CA ALA A 37 10.55 -17.29 1.16
C ALA A 37 9.39 -18.22 0.77
N LYS A 38 9.29 -19.36 1.44
CA LYS A 38 8.15 -20.27 1.27
C LYS A 38 6.93 -19.48 1.71
N THR A 39 6.24 -18.88 0.74
CA THR A 39 4.94 -18.28 0.96
C THR A 39 4.06 -19.39 1.50
N ASP A 40 3.68 -19.34 2.77
CA ASP A 40 2.74 -20.28 3.36
C ASP A 40 1.47 -20.26 2.50
N ALA A 41 1.28 -21.28 1.64
CA ALA A 41 0.16 -21.34 0.69
C ALA A 41 -1.21 -21.26 1.38
N SER A 42 -1.26 -21.53 2.70
CA SER A 42 -2.46 -21.37 3.53
C SER A 42 -2.88 -19.91 3.73
N LYS A 43 -1.93 -18.96 3.61
CA LYS A 43 -2.16 -17.51 3.75
C LYS A 43 -2.35 -16.80 2.41
N THR A 44 -2.25 -17.53 1.29
CA THR A 44 -2.35 -16.97 -0.05
C THR A 44 -3.70 -17.31 -0.67
N LEU A 45 -4.22 -16.41 -1.50
CA LEU A 45 -5.45 -16.64 -2.26
C LEU A 45 -5.30 -17.78 -3.27
N SER A 46 -6.38 -18.52 -3.49
CA SER A 46 -6.47 -19.50 -4.58
C SER A 46 -6.43 -18.82 -5.95
N ALA A 47 -6.10 -19.56 -7.02
CA ALA A 47 -6.01 -18.98 -8.37
C ALA A 47 -7.30 -18.27 -8.83
N ASP A 48 -8.47 -18.81 -8.47
CA ASP A 48 -9.77 -18.21 -8.77
C ASP A 48 -10.02 -16.93 -7.96
N GLU A 49 -9.61 -16.91 -6.69
CA GLU A 49 -9.70 -15.72 -5.84
C GLU A 49 -8.74 -14.63 -6.31
N VAL A 50 -7.54 -15.00 -6.75
CA VAL A 50 -6.57 -14.08 -7.38
C VAL A 50 -7.15 -13.46 -8.64
N LYS A 51 -7.78 -14.27 -9.52
CA LYS A 51 -8.41 -13.76 -10.74
C LYS A 51 -9.53 -12.75 -10.44
N LYS A 52 -10.36 -13.03 -9.43
CA LYS A 52 -11.41 -12.10 -8.97
C LYS A 52 -10.82 -10.82 -8.37
N ALA A 53 -9.78 -10.96 -7.54
CA ALA A 53 -9.10 -9.81 -6.96
C ALA A 53 -8.49 -8.92 -8.05
N MET A 54 -7.80 -9.50 -9.02
CA MET A 54 -7.22 -8.74 -10.12
C MET A 54 -8.29 -8.03 -10.96
N ALA A 55 -9.40 -8.70 -11.27
CA ALA A 55 -10.51 -8.08 -11.97
C ALA A 55 -11.11 -6.89 -11.19
N PHE A 56 -11.30 -7.04 -9.87
CA PHE A 56 -11.74 -5.94 -9.02
C PHE A 56 -10.75 -4.76 -9.07
N PHE A 57 -9.46 -5.02 -8.91
CA PHE A 57 -8.44 -3.96 -8.93
C PHE A 57 -8.33 -3.27 -10.29
N ASP A 58 -8.53 -3.99 -11.39
CA ASP A 58 -8.54 -3.43 -12.74
C ASP A 58 -9.72 -2.47 -12.92
N GLU A 59 -10.91 -2.85 -12.45
CA GLU A 59 -12.10 -2.00 -12.46
C GLU A 59 -11.94 -0.79 -11.54
N PHE A 60 -11.41 -0.99 -10.32
CA PHE A 60 -11.17 0.05 -9.34
C PHE A 60 -10.14 1.08 -9.83
N HIS A 61 -9.00 0.62 -10.33
CA HIS A 61 -8.00 1.45 -10.99
C HIS A 61 -8.59 2.20 -12.17
N GLY A 62 -9.38 1.52 -13.01
CA GLY A 62 -10.08 2.13 -14.13
C GLY A 62 -11.06 3.24 -13.71
N ALA A 63 -11.81 3.04 -12.63
CA ALA A 63 -12.74 4.04 -12.10
C ALA A 63 -12.01 5.30 -11.61
N ILE A 64 -10.83 5.15 -11.04
CA ILE A 64 -10.01 6.27 -10.55
C ILE A 64 -9.33 6.98 -11.72
N VAL A 65 -8.53 6.28 -12.52
CA VAL A 65 -7.71 6.90 -13.57
C VAL A 65 -8.58 7.54 -14.66
N LYS A 66 -9.72 6.94 -15.03
CA LYS A 66 -10.64 7.55 -16.01
C LYS A 66 -11.29 8.84 -15.52
N ASN A 67 -11.40 9.02 -14.20
CA ASN A 67 -12.05 10.18 -13.59
C ASN A 67 -11.07 11.10 -12.84
N GLN A 68 -9.75 10.91 -13.04
CA GLN A 68 -8.71 11.66 -12.32
C GLN A 68 -8.73 13.17 -12.54
N ASP A 69 -9.30 13.62 -13.66
CA ASP A 69 -9.48 15.04 -14.00
C ASP A 69 -10.95 15.50 -13.83
N ALA A 70 -11.82 14.61 -13.32
CA ALA A 70 -13.24 14.84 -13.08
C ALA A 70 -13.63 14.33 -11.69
N CYS A 71 -13.03 14.92 -10.65
CA CYS A 71 -13.17 14.48 -9.25
C CYS A 71 -14.61 14.23 -8.78
N PRO A 72 -15.63 15.05 -9.14
CA PRO A 72 -17.01 14.78 -8.75
C PRO A 72 -17.58 13.46 -9.30
N LYS A 73 -16.98 12.90 -10.36
CA LYS A 73 -17.35 11.61 -10.95
C LYS A 73 -16.57 10.43 -10.37
N MET A 74 -15.41 10.68 -9.76
CA MET A 74 -14.57 9.62 -9.20
C MET A 74 -15.24 8.91 -8.03
N GLY A 75 -15.80 9.65 -7.06
CA GLY A 75 -16.50 9.07 -5.91
C GLY A 75 -17.64 8.11 -6.30
N PRO A 76 -18.59 8.53 -7.15
CA PRO A 76 -19.65 7.64 -7.67
C PRO A 76 -19.12 6.43 -8.44
N ALA A 77 -18.10 6.62 -9.29
CA ALA A 77 -17.50 5.52 -10.05
C ALA A 77 -16.83 4.49 -9.14
N VAL A 78 -16.10 4.95 -8.12
CA VAL A 78 -15.51 4.09 -7.08
C VAL A 78 -16.61 3.35 -6.33
N ASN A 79 -17.65 4.05 -5.86
CA ASN A 79 -18.78 3.43 -5.15
C ASN A 79 -19.47 2.34 -5.99
N ALA A 80 -19.69 2.57 -7.29
CA ALA A 80 -20.28 1.57 -8.17
C ALA A 80 -19.44 0.28 -8.25
N VAL A 81 -18.10 0.40 -8.25
CA VAL A 81 -17.21 -0.77 -8.19
C VAL A 81 -17.31 -1.44 -6.81
N LEU A 82 -17.35 -0.68 -5.71
CA LEU A 82 -17.53 -1.24 -4.38
C LEU A 82 -18.86 -1.98 -4.24
N ASP A 83 -19.97 -1.42 -4.73
CA ASP A 83 -21.31 -2.01 -4.69
C ASP A 83 -21.34 -3.35 -5.44
N LYS A 84 -20.75 -3.36 -6.65
CA LYS A 84 -20.68 -4.55 -7.49
C LYS A 84 -19.93 -5.70 -6.81
N HIS A 85 -18.92 -5.40 -6.01
CA HIS A 85 -18.02 -6.38 -5.41
C HIS A 85 -18.16 -6.52 -3.89
N GLU A 86 -19.15 -5.87 -3.27
CA GLU A 86 -19.26 -5.74 -1.81
C GLU A 86 -19.26 -7.09 -1.08
N VAL A 87 -20.09 -8.03 -1.55
CA VAL A 87 -20.21 -9.37 -0.96
C VAL A 87 -18.88 -10.10 -0.98
N TRP A 88 -18.17 -10.01 -2.12
CA TRP A 88 -16.86 -10.65 -2.27
C TRP A 88 -15.80 -9.95 -1.40
N LEU A 89 -15.75 -8.62 -1.38
CA LEU A 89 -14.80 -7.86 -0.57
C LEU A 89 -14.93 -8.16 0.93
N ARG A 90 -16.17 -8.25 1.44
CA ARG A 90 -16.42 -8.62 2.84
C ARG A 90 -15.91 -10.01 3.17
N LYS A 91 -16.20 -10.99 2.30
CA LYS A 91 -15.68 -12.36 2.45
C LYS A 91 -14.15 -12.37 2.46
N MET A 92 -13.51 -11.60 1.58
CA MET A 92 -12.06 -11.50 1.50
C MET A 92 -11.43 -10.90 2.74
N ALA A 93 -12.04 -9.84 3.30
CA ALA A 93 -11.61 -9.23 4.55
C ALA A 93 -11.63 -10.22 5.73
N GLU A 94 -12.59 -11.15 5.76
CA GLU A 94 -12.67 -12.22 6.77
C GLU A 94 -11.59 -13.29 6.60
N THR A 95 -11.16 -13.58 5.36
CA THR A 95 -10.15 -14.62 5.12
C THR A 95 -8.76 -14.25 5.65
N GLY A 96 -8.45 -12.95 5.72
CA GLY A 96 -7.11 -12.47 6.05
C GLY A 96 -6.02 -12.95 5.10
N LYS A 97 -6.39 -13.44 3.90
CA LYS A 97 -5.46 -13.98 2.91
C LYS A 97 -4.88 -12.88 2.03
N ASP A 98 -3.62 -13.05 1.69
CA ASP A 98 -2.86 -12.15 0.85
C ASP A 98 -2.87 -12.58 -0.62
N LEU A 99 -2.68 -11.60 -1.49
CA LEU A 99 -2.32 -11.86 -2.89
C LEU A 99 -0.92 -12.47 -2.99
N PRO A 100 -0.68 -13.36 -3.96
CA PRO A 100 0.66 -13.88 -4.20
C PRO A 100 1.62 -12.75 -4.62
N PRO A 101 2.95 -12.95 -4.44
CA PRO A 101 3.95 -11.90 -4.66
C PRO A 101 3.93 -11.29 -6.06
N ALA A 102 3.69 -12.12 -7.09
CA ALA A 102 3.69 -11.69 -8.49
C ALA A 102 2.54 -10.70 -8.80
N GLU A 103 1.39 -10.87 -8.16
CA GLU A 103 0.23 -10.00 -8.31
C GLU A 103 0.35 -8.74 -7.45
N LYS A 104 0.98 -8.84 -6.27
CA LYS A 104 1.32 -7.68 -5.44
C LYS A 104 2.18 -6.67 -6.19
N GLU A 105 3.17 -7.13 -6.96
CA GLU A 105 4.03 -6.24 -7.75
C GLU A 105 3.22 -5.49 -8.84
N LYS A 106 2.30 -6.18 -9.53
CA LYS A 106 1.40 -5.54 -10.50
C LYS A 106 0.50 -4.49 -9.85
N LEU A 107 0.07 -4.76 -8.62
CA LEU A 107 -0.76 -3.83 -7.86
C LEU A 107 0.00 -2.61 -7.37
N GLN A 108 1.25 -2.76 -6.94
CA GLN A 108 2.07 -1.62 -6.53
C GLN A 108 2.20 -0.58 -7.66
N LYS A 109 2.35 -1.03 -8.91
CA LYS A 109 2.38 -0.12 -10.06
C LYS A 109 1.06 0.64 -10.22
N LYS A 110 -0.07 -0.07 -10.18
CA LYS A 110 -1.41 0.55 -10.25
C LYS A 110 -1.71 1.47 -9.08
N GLN A 111 -1.19 1.12 -7.91
CA GLN A 111 -1.35 1.92 -6.70
C GLN A 111 -0.64 3.27 -6.82
N ALA A 112 0.53 3.34 -7.46
CA ALA A 112 1.20 4.61 -7.73
C ALA A 112 0.35 5.52 -8.63
N ASP A 113 -0.20 4.97 -9.71
CA ASP A 113 -1.08 5.70 -10.64
C ASP A 113 -2.35 6.19 -9.93
N MET A 114 -2.99 5.31 -9.15
CA MET A 114 -4.15 5.64 -8.34
C MET A 114 -3.83 6.70 -7.30
N MET A 115 -2.70 6.62 -6.60
CA MET A 115 -2.33 7.62 -5.60
C MET A 115 -2.17 9.00 -6.23
N SER A 116 -1.57 9.09 -7.42
CA SER A 116 -1.48 10.37 -8.13
C SER A 116 -2.88 10.93 -8.47
N ALA A 117 -3.76 10.10 -9.01
CA ALA A 117 -5.13 10.49 -9.36
C ALA A 117 -5.98 10.87 -8.13
N VAL A 118 -5.87 10.12 -7.03
CA VAL A 118 -6.58 10.42 -5.78
C VAL A 118 -6.05 11.70 -5.15
N MET A 119 -4.73 11.94 -5.19
CA MET A 119 -4.14 13.18 -4.67
C MET A 119 -4.64 14.42 -5.41
N LYS A 120 -4.94 14.31 -6.72
CA LYS A 120 -5.61 15.38 -7.47
C LYS A 120 -7.04 15.65 -6.99
N CYS A 121 -7.72 14.62 -6.48
CA CYS A 121 -9.13 14.66 -6.08
C CYS A 121 -9.36 14.58 -4.57
N LYS A 122 -8.31 14.75 -3.76
CA LYS A 122 -8.37 14.59 -2.29
C LYS A 122 -9.31 15.58 -1.60
N ASP A 123 -9.54 16.73 -2.22
CA ASP A 123 -10.40 17.79 -1.67
C ASP A 123 -11.87 17.59 -2.06
N ASP A 124 -12.17 16.61 -2.92
CA ASP A 124 -13.54 16.21 -3.25
C ASP A 124 -14.11 15.30 -2.16
N LYS A 125 -15.20 15.76 -1.54
CA LYS A 125 -15.87 15.01 -0.47
C LYS A 125 -16.36 13.64 -0.94
N GLY A 126 -16.88 13.54 -2.16
CA GLY A 126 -17.41 12.28 -2.70
C GLY A 126 -16.31 11.24 -2.88
N VAL A 127 -15.11 11.67 -3.26
CA VAL A 127 -13.92 10.80 -3.31
C VAL A 127 -13.52 10.35 -1.90
N MET A 128 -13.40 11.26 -0.95
CA MET A 128 -13.02 10.92 0.43
C MET A 128 -14.01 9.96 1.09
N ASP A 129 -15.32 10.18 0.92
CA ASP A 129 -16.37 9.30 1.42
C ASP A 129 -16.25 7.89 0.80
N ALA A 130 -15.97 7.80 -0.51
CA ALA A 130 -15.82 6.52 -1.21
C ALA A 130 -14.60 5.73 -0.70
N PHE A 131 -13.47 6.41 -0.45
CA PHE A 131 -12.28 5.77 0.13
C PHE A 131 -12.48 5.37 1.59
N GLN A 132 -13.18 6.18 2.38
CA GLN A 132 -13.57 5.80 3.74
C GLN A 132 -14.47 4.56 3.73
N ARG A 133 -15.40 4.48 2.77
CA ARG A 133 -16.25 3.31 2.60
C ARG A 133 -15.44 2.06 2.22
N LEU A 134 -14.47 2.17 1.30
CA LEU A 134 -13.56 1.07 0.99
C LEU A 134 -12.86 0.56 2.26
N ALA A 135 -12.35 1.46 3.10
CA ALA A 135 -11.73 1.08 4.38
C ALA A 135 -12.71 0.31 5.27
N VAL A 136 -13.95 0.77 5.41
CA VAL A 136 -14.99 0.08 6.20
C VAL A 136 -15.32 -1.31 5.64
N VAL A 137 -15.41 -1.46 4.31
CA VAL A 137 -15.71 -2.74 3.66
C VAL A 137 -14.55 -3.73 3.81
N MET A 138 -13.30 -3.24 3.76
CA MET A 138 -12.10 -4.08 3.87
C MET A 138 -11.65 -4.34 5.31
N THR A 139 -12.16 -3.61 6.30
CA THR A 139 -11.82 -3.87 7.70
C THR A 139 -12.69 -5.02 8.20
N PRO A 140 -12.12 -6.18 8.59
CA PRO A 140 -12.90 -7.24 9.20
C PRO A 140 -13.56 -6.67 10.46
N LYS A 141 -14.88 -6.83 10.59
CA LYS A 141 -15.62 -6.39 11.76
C LYS A 141 -15.05 -7.14 12.95
N THR A 142 -14.20 -6.49 13.74
CA THR A 142 -13.70 -7.07 14.98
C THR A 142 -14.94 -7.40 15.82
N PRO A 143 -15.20 -8.67 16.18
CA PRO A 143 -16.28 -8.95 17.10
C PRO A 143 -15.95 -8.19 18.38
N ALA A 144 -16.86 -7.30 18.79
CA ALA A 144 -16.76 -6.66 20.10
C ALA A 144 -16.65 -7.78 21.15
N LYS A 145 -15.52 -7.81 21.85
CA LYS A 145 -15.33 -8.66 23.03
C LYS A 145 -16.21 -8.17 24.17
#